data_AF-A0AAU4AUE5-F1
#
_entry.id   AF-A0AAU4AUE5-F1
#
_cell.length_a   1.000
_cell.length_b   1.000
_cell.length_c   1.000
_cell.angle_alpha   90.00
_cell.angle_beta   90.00
_cell.angle_gamma   90.00
#
_symmetry.space_group_name_H-M   'P 1'
#
loop_
_entity.id
_entity.type
_entity.pdbx_description
1 polymer ?
#
loop_
_entity_poly.entity_id
_entity_poly.type
_entity_poly.pdbx_seq_one_letter_code
_entity_poly.pdbx_strand_id
1 'polypeptide(L)'
;MDGLYEWRLKAQNGRVVAVSPAHFRTAQDAFSACVALRDDGADHLARILHEKEGVGWVWTVPGPHGRALARSPRAYERYATCQGAFRKFIALLGAPSGDEEQRASAQA
;
A
#
# COMPACT_ATOMS: atom_id res chain seq x y z
N MET A 1 -8.66 -23.90 7.79
CA MET A 1 -9.20 -22.60 7.33
C MET A 1 -7.98 -21.72 7.10
N ASP A 2 -7.30 -21.89 5.98
CA ASP A 2 -6.07 -21.15 5.70
C ASP A 2 -6.47 -19.77 5.20
N GLY A 3 -6.65 -18.86 6.15
CA GLY A 3 -6.96 -17.47 5.90
C GLY A 3 -5.81 -16.85 5.11
N LEU A 4 -6.11 -16.41 3.90
CA LEU A 4 -5.15 -15.63 3.13
C LEU A 4 -5.01 -14.25 3.77
N TYR A 5 -3.77 -13.88 4.05
CA TYR A 5 -3.42 -12.60 4.65
C TYR A 5 -3.23 -11.55 3.55
N GLU A 6 -3.62 -10.32 3.82
CA GLU A 6 -3.32 -9.15 3.00
C GLU A 6 -2.80 -8.05 3.91
N TRP A 7 -1.82 -7.28 3.43
CA TRP A 7 -1.39 -6.08 4.14
C TRP A 7 -2.22 -4.88 3.68
N ARG A 8 -2.48 -3.96 4.61
CA ARG A 8 -3.15 -2.69 4.34
C ARG A 8 -2.38 -1.58 5.03
N LEU A 9 -2.02 -0.54 4.30
CA LEU A 9 -1.41 0.64 4.91
C LEU A 9 -2.51 1.59 5.36
N LYS A 10 -2.45 2.00 6.63
CA LYS A 10 -3.40 2.94 7.23
C LYS A 10 -2.70 4.24 7.59
N ALA A 11 -3.36 5.35 7.32
CA ALA A 11 -2.98 6.63 7.89
C ALA A 11 -3.30 6.68 9.40
N GLN A 12 -2.71 7.64 10.11
CA GLN A 12 -2.91 7.83 11.56
C GLN A 12 -4.38 7.97 11.98
N ASN A 13 -5.24 8.49 11.08
CA ASN A 13 -6.68 8.59 11.30
C ASN A 13 -7.44 7.28 11.05
N GLY A 14 -6.74 6.14 10.92
CA GLY A 14 -7.31 4.81 10.66
C GLY A 14 -7.72 4.57 9.21
N ARG A 15 -7.64 5.58 8.32
CA ARG A 15 -8.05 5.45 6.92
C ARG A 15 -7.05 4.60 6.15
N VAL A 16 -7.54 3.56 5.48
CA VAL A 16 -6.72 2.77 4.55
C VAL A 16 -6.33 3.65 3.36
N VAL A 17 -5.04 3.71 3.08
CA VAL A 17 -4.46 4.45 1.96
C VAL A 17 -3.99 3.53 0.85
N ALA A 18 -3.60 2.29 1.17
CA ALA A 18 -3.12 1.30 0.22
C ALA A 18 -3.48 -0.13 0.67
N VAL A 19 -3.64 -1.02 -0.30
CA VAL A 19 -3.88 -2.45 -0.06
C VAL A 19 -3.01 -3.30 -0.97
N SER A 20 -2.63 -4.48 -0.46
CA SER A 20 -2.06 -5.55 -1.28
C SER A 20 -3.14 -6.23 -2.13
N PRO A 21 -2.98 -6.31 -3.46
CA PRO A 21 -3.79 -7.19 -4.29
C PRO A 21 -3.41 -8.67 -4.13
N ALA A 22 -2.21 -8.94 -3.62
CA ALA A 22 -1.71 -10.28 -3.39
C ALA A 22 -2.19 -10.83 -2.04
N HIS A 23 -2.47 -12.13 -2.05
CA HIS A 23 -2.87 -12.93 -0.90
C HIS A 23 -1.68 -13.76 -0.42
N PHE A 24 -1.37 -13.66 0.87
CA PHE A 24 -0.23 -14.31 1.50
C PHE A 24 -0.68 -15.46 2.41
N ARG A 25 0.19 -16.45 2.62
CA ARG A 25 -0.12 -17.57 3.52
C ARG A 25 0.07 -17.23 4.98
N THR A 26 0.91 -16.24 5.29
CA THR A 26 1.18 -15.81 6.66
C THR A 26 1.15 -14.29 6.78
N ALA A 27 0.91 -13.80 8.00
CA ALA A 27 1.02 -12.37 8.31
C ALA A 27 2.45 -11.85 8.12
N GLN A 28 3.45 -12.69 8.40
CA GLN A 28 4.87 -12.34 8.23
C GLN A 28 5.24 -12.14 6.76
N ASP A 29 4.70 -12.97 5.85
CA ASP A 29 4.90 -12.80 4.40
C ASP A 29 4.27 -11.50 3.91
N ALA A 30 3.06 -11.18 4.40
CA ALA A 30 2.38 -9.93 4.06
C ALA A 30 3.16 -8.71 4.55
N PHE A 31 3.69 -8.75 5.78
CA PHE A 31 4.54 -7.68 6.32
C PHE A 31 5.84 -7.54 5.53
N SER A 32 6.53 -8.65 5.25
CA SER A 32 7.79 -8.65 4.49
C SER A 32 7.60 -8.10 3.07
N ALA A 33 6.47 -8.40 2.42
CA ALA A 33 6.13 -7.83 1.12
C ALA A 33 5.90 -6.31 1.17
N CYS A 34 5.33 -5.79 2.26
CA CYS A 34 5.18 -4.35 2.47
C CYS A 34 6.54 -3.65 2.65
N VAL A 35 7.45 -4.28 3.40
CA VAL A 35 8.82 -3.78 3.58
C VAL A 35 9.61 -3.82 2.27
N ALA A 36 9.54 -4.92 1.53
CA ALA A 36 10.19 -5.04 0.22
C ALA A 36 9.68 -3.96 -0.76
N LEU A 37 8.37 -3.69 -0.76
CA LEU A 37 7.78 -2.63 -1.58
C LEU A 37 8.35 -1.24 -1.26
N ARG A 38 8.62 -0.95 0.02
CA ARG A 38 9.29 0.29 0.44
C ARG A 38 10.72 0.34 -0.10
N ASP A 39 11.47 -0.75 0.09
CA ASP A 39 12.89 -0.81 -0.25
C ASP A 39 13.13 -0.82 -1.78
N ASP A 40 12.19 -1.36 -2.56
CA ASP A 40 12.23 -1.39 -4.04
C ASP A 40 11.88 -0.05 -4.70
N GLY A 41 11.52 1.00 -3.94
CA GLY A 41 11.20 2.32 -4.49
C GLY A 41 9.83 2.37 -5.17
N ALA A 42 8.77 2.10 -4.41
CA ALA A 42 7.38 2.14 -4.90
C ALA A 42 6.99 3.44 -5.63
N ASP A 43 7.61 4.57 -5.29
CA ASP A 43 7.38 5.87 -5.91
C ASP A 43 7.78 5.91 -7.39
N HIS A 44 8.85 5.21 -7.77
CA HIS A 44 9.35 5.14 -9.14
C HIS A 44 8.53 4.15 -9.99
N LEU A 45 8.01 3.09 -9.35
CA LEU A 45 7.26 2.03 -10.03
C LEU A 45 5.78 2.40 -10.21
N ALA A 46 5.21 3.18 -9.29
CA ALA A 46 3.80 3.50 -9.28
C ALA A 46 3.30 4.20 -10.54
N ARG A 47 2.07 3.88 -10.93
CA ARG A 47 1.37 4.50 -12.07
C ARG A 47 -0.03 4.90 -11.65
N ILE A 48 -0.46 6.09 -12.08
CA ILE A 48 -1.86 6.53 -11.99
C ILE A 48 -2.51 6.25 -13.33
N LEU A 49 -3.59 5.48 -13.32
CA LEU A 49 -4.30 5.03 -14.52
C LEU A 49 -5.79 5.32 -14.35
N HIS A 50 -6.45 5.61 -15.47
CA HIS A 50 -7.91 5.59 -15.48
C HIS A 50 -8.38 4.13 -15.44
N GLU A 51 -9.37 3.84 -14.59
CA GLU A 51 -9.96 2.51 -14.49
C GLU A 51 -10.63 2.16 -15.82
N LYS A 52 -10.37 0.94 -16.34
CA LYS A 52 -10.85 0.53 -17.67
C LYS A 52 -12.37 0.30 -17.73
N GLU A 53 -12.94 -0.16 -16.62
CA GLU A 53 -14.36 -0.53 -16.52
C GLU A 53 -15.14 0.37 -15.53
N GLY A 54 -14.48 1.38 -14.97
CA GLY A 54 -15.03 2.23 -13.91
C GLY A 54 -14.94 3.71 -14.23
N VAL A 55 -15.61 4.50 -13.40
CA VAL A 55 -15.59 5.97 -13.47
C VAL A 55 -14.58 6.48 -12.46
N GLY A 56 -13.30 6.51 -12.84
CA GLY A 56 -12.28 7.13 -12.00
C GLY A 56 -10.84 6.72 -12.25
N TRP A 57 -10.00 7.23 -11.37
CA TRP A 57 -8.56 7.12 -11.36
C TRP A 57 -8.11 6.26 -10.21
N VAL A 58 -7.27 5.28 -10.50
CA VAL A 58 -6.62 4.42 -9.52
C VAL A 58 -5.11 4.62 -9.65
N TRP A 59 -4.40 4.43 -8.55
CA TRP A 59 -2.96 4.30 -8.60
C TRP A 59 -2.59 2.85 -8.27
N THR A 60 -1.55 2.34 -8.90
CA THR A 60 -1.06 0.98 -8.67
C THR A 60 0.45 0.93 -8.76
N VAL A 61 1.08 0.11 -7.93
CA VAL A 61 2.47 -0.28 -8.07
C VAL A 61 2.50 -1.62 -8.80
N PRO A 62 2.94 -1.67 -10.07
CA PRO A 62 3.09 -2.91 -10.79
C PRO A 62 4.18 -3.75 -10.12
N GLY A 63 3.93 -5.05 -10.06
CA GLY A 63 4.93 -6.03 -9.63
C GLY A 63 5.31 -6.98 -10.76
N PRO A 64 6.23 -7.91 -10.47
CA PRO A 64 6.64 -8.93 -11.41
C PRO A 64 5.44 -9.79 -11.85
N HIS A 65 5.52 -10.32 -13.07
CA HIS A 65 4.48 -11.16 -13.67
C HIS A 65 3.08 -10.52 -13.78
N GLY A 66 3.02 -9.18 -13.83
CA GLY A 66 1.77 -8.44 -14.00
C GLY A 66 0.88 -8.41 -12.76
N ARG A 67 1.37 -8.88 -11.60
CA ARG A 67 0.65 -8.77 -10.33
C ARG A 67 1.04 -7.46 -9.66
N ALA A 68 0.07 -6.59 -9.42
CA ALA A 68 0.31 -5.36 -8.68
C ALA A 68 0.73 -5.69 -7.23
N LEU A 69 1.78 -5.02 -6.74
CA LEU A 69 2.27 -5.12 -5.37
C LEU A 69 1.39 -4.29 -4.43
N ALA A 70 0.92 -3.15 -4.91
CA ALA A 70 0.02 -2.26 -4.19
C ALA A 70 -0.97 -1.59 -5.12
N ARG A 71 -2.13 -1.21 -4.59
CA ARG A 71 -3.07 -0.36 -5.29
C ARG A 71 -3.84 0.56 -4.35
N SER A 72 -4.47 1.57 -4.92
CA SER A 72 -5.45 2.38 -4.21
C SER A 72 -6.60 1.50 -3.68
N PRO A 73 -7.14 1.78 -2.48
CA PRO A 73 -8.24 1.00 -1.91
C PRO A 73 -9.55 1.16 -2.68
N ARG A 74 -9.64 2.18 -3.55
CA ARG A 74 -10.78 2.48 -4.41
C ARG A 74 -10.34 3.32 -5.61
N ALA A 75 -11.24 3.45 -6.58
CA ALA A 75 -11.15 4.46 -7.63
C ALA A 75 -11.53 5.85 -7.08
N TYR A 76 -10.90 6.88 -7.63
CA TYR A 76 -11.17 8.29 -7.30
C TYR A 76 -11.74 8.98 -8.53
N GLU A 77 -12.82 9.73 -8.38
CA GLU A 77 -13.45 10.45 -9.50
C GLU A 77 -12.49 11.41 -10.22
N ARG A 78 -11.54 12.00 -9.50
CA ARG A 78 -10.63 13.03 -10.02
C ARG A 78 -9.17 12.59 -9.93
N TYR A 79 -8.41 12.86 -10.98
CA TYR A 79 -6.96 12.64 -11.04
C TYR A 79 -6.23 13.31 -9.89
N ALA A 80 -6.54 14.59 -9.61
CA ALA A 80 -5.90 15.35 -8.53
C ALA A 80 -6.12 14.69 -7.15
N THR A 81 -7.31 14.15 -6.90
CA THR A 81 -7.61 13.42 -5.66
C THR A 81 -6.84 12.10 -5.59
N CYS A 82 -6.73 11.39 -6.72
CA CYS A 82 -5.94 10.17 -6.82
C CYS A 82 -4.45 10.43 -6.56
N GLN A 83 -3.90 11.48 -7.18
CA GLN A 83 -2.52 11.92 -6.99
C GLN A 83 -2.26 12.33 -5.53
N GLY A 84 -3.19 13.04 -4.90
CA GLY A 84 -3.09 13.40 -3.48
C GLY A 84 -3.08 12.17 -2.56
N ALA A 85 -3.91 11.16 -2.87
CA ALA A 85 -3.91 9.89 -2.15
C ALA A 85 -2.60 9.10 -2.35
N PHE A 86 -2.07 9.10 -3.57
CA PHE A 86 -0.78 8.48 -3.89
C PHE A 86 0.37 9.14 -3.11
N ARG A 87 0.44 10.47 -3.07
CA ARG A 87 1.45 11.20 -2.27
C ARG A 87 1.39 10.82 -0.79
N LYS A 88 0.19 10.66 -0.23
CA LYS A 88 0.00 10.19 1.16
C LYS A 88 0.52 8.76 1.35
N PHE A 89 0.28 7.88 0.38
CA PHE A 89 0.82 6.52 0.42
C PHE A 89 2.35 6.51 0.47
N ILE A 90 3.03 7.25 -0.42
CA ILE A 90 4.50 7.32 -0.43
C ILE A 90 5.05 7.91 0.87
N ALA A 91 4.44 9.00 1.36
CA ALA A 91 4.83 9.61 2.62
C ALA A 91 4.69 8.64 3.81
N LEU A 92 3.63 7.82 3.84
CA LEU A 92 3.41 6.83 4.89
C LEU A 92 4.30 5.59 4.73
N LEU A 93 4.66 5.21 3.50
CA LEU A 93 5.54 4.08 3.23
C LEU A 93 6.99 4.38 3.64
N GLY A 94 7.44 5.63 3.47
CA GLY A 94 8.76 6.09 3.88
C GLY A 94 8.86 6.55 5.33
N ALA A 95 7.72 6.74 6.02
CA ALA A 95 7.74 7.04 7.45
C ALA A 95 8.17 5.78 8.22
N PRO A 96 9.05 5.90 9.24
CA PRO A 96 9.22 4.81 10.19
C PRO A 96 7.84 4.52 10.77
N SER A 97 7.44 3.25 10.70
CA SER A 97 6.17 2.78 11.23
C SER A 97 6.09 3.31 12.67
N GLY A 98 5.10 4.11 13.04
CA GLY A 98 4.97 4.63 14.41
C GLY A 98 4.91 3.53 15.49
N ASP A 99 4.72 2.28 15.07
CA ASP A 99 4.81 1.07 15.88
C ASP A 99 6.25 0.64 16.23
N GLU A 100 7.29 1.09 15.50
CA GLU A 100 8.70 0.84 15.88
C GLU A 100 9.06 1.57 17.17
N GLU A 101 8.53 2.78 17.38
CA GLU A 101 8.75 3.55 18.62
C GLU A 101 7.99 2.94 19.82
N GLN A 102 6.82 2.32 19.59
CA GLN A 102 6.10 1.55 20.61
C GLN A 102 6.77 0.21 20.95
N ARG A 103 7.43 -0.47 20.00
CA ARG A 103 8.23 -1.67 20.28
C ARG A 103 9.56 -1.33 20.97
N ALA A 104 10.20 -0.23 20.60
CA ALA A 104 11.43 0.25 21.25
C ALA A 104 11.18 0.69 22.71
N SER A 105 9.99 1.20 23.03
CA SER A 105 9.62 1.63 24.39
C SER A 105 9.14 0.50 25.31
N ALA A 106 8.90 -0.71 24.77
CA ALA A 106 8.45 -1.87 25.54
C ALA A 106 9.59 -2.84 25.94
N GLN A 107 10.85 -2.48 25.66
CA GLN A 107 12.05 -3.24 26.02
C GLN A 107 12.99 -2.50 27.01
N ALA A 108 12.49 -1.52 27.76
CA ALA A 108 13.24 -0.86 28.83
C ALA A 108 12.74 -1.28 30.22
#